data_AF-E4YLW4-F1
#
_entry.id   AF-E4YLW4-F1
#
_cell.length_a   1.000
_cell.length_b   1.000
_cell.length_c   1.000
_cell.angle_alpha   90.00
_cell.angle_beta   90.00
_cell.angle_gamma   90.00
#
_symmetry.space_group_name_H-M   'P 1'
#
loop_
_entity.id
_entity.type
_entity.pdbx_description
1 polymer ?
#
loop_
_entity_poly.entity_id
_entity_poly.type
_entity_poly.pdbx_seq_one_letter_code
_entity_poly.pdbx_strand_id
1 'polypeptide(L)'
;MSIDDCPICLEHVTELKTSCGHRFCKKCLIQVWESGRLFNAITCPLCRTEISTLEPDEEKPPVDPDDPIALYNWKFSTNASWKDCVHNLPILLRLALRDFWHLCILGARDQNTGTELLAFFAFLFVHILLYLSSFSFIAFIMTILVVFIPLFFHILFVQIDND
;
A
#
# COMPACT_ATOMS: atom_id res chain seq x y z
N MET A 1 36.83 -7.69 -4.36
CA MET A 1 35.48 -7.60 -3.77
C MET A 1 35.58 -6.51 -2.73
N SER A 2 35.26 -5.30 -3.15
CA SER A 2 35.27 -4.13 -2.29
C SER A 2 34.15 -4.32 -1.25
N ILE A 3 34.37 -3.85 -0.03
CA ILE A 3 33.39 -3.93 1.07
C ILE A 3 32.14 -3.06 0.79
N ASP A 4 32.18 -2.29 -0.29
CA ASP A 4 31.16 -1.31 -0.67
C ASP A 4 30.22 -1.80 -1.79
N ASP A 5 30.37 -3.04 -2.26
CA ASP A 5 29.56 -3.58 -3.35
C ASP A 5 28.17 -4.02 -2.83
N CYS A 6 27.10 -3.63 -3.53
CA CYS A 6 25.73 -3.97 -3.15
C CYS A 6 25.48 -5.49 -3.16
N PRO A 7 24.95 -6.08 -2.07
CA PRO A 7 24.77 -7.53 -1.96
C PRO A 7 23.69 -8.10 -2.90
N ILE A 8 22.90 -7.26 -3.57
CA ILE A 8 21.86 -7.67 -4.53
C ILE A 8 22.42 -7.78 -5.95
N CYS A 9 23.07 -6.71 -6.44
CA CYS A 9 23.55 -6.64 -7.83
C CYS A 9 25.05 -6.90 -7.99
N LEU A 10 25.82 -6.84 -6.89
CA LEU A 10 27.28 -7.00 -6.84
C LEU A 10 28.07 -6.07 -7.79
N GLU A 11 27.43 -5.00 -8.28
CA GLU A 11 27.98 -4.15 -9.34
C GLU A 11 27.97 -2.65 -8.98
N HIS A 12 27.01 -2.23 -8.15
CA HIS A 12 26.87 -0.83 -7.73
C HIS A 12 27.29 -0.66 -6.27
N VAL A 13 27.85 0.51 -5.96
CA VAL A 13 28.23 0.89 -4.59
C VAL A 13 26.97 1.02 -3.72
N THR A 14 27.07 0.63 -2.45
CA THR A 14 25.99 0.86 -1.48
C THR A 14 25.91 2.32 -1.10
N GLU A 15 24.74 2.93 -1.29
CA GLU A 15 24.51 4.38 -1.08
C GLU A 15 23.40 4.64 -0.04
N LEU A 16 22.61 3.61 0.28
CA LEU A 16 21.46 3.70 1.18
C LEU A 16 21.63 2.75 2.36
N LYS A 17 21.50 3.31 3.56
CA LYS A 17 21.43 2.58 4.82
C LYS A 17 19.96 2.39 5.22
N THR A 18 19.61 1.15 5.54
CA THR A 18 18.27 0.78 6.00
C THR A 18 18.17 0.88 7.52
N SER A 19 16.94 0.95 8.07
CA SER A 19 16.69 0.97 9.52
C SER A 19 17.28 -0.23 10.28
N CYS A 20 17.50 -1.37 9.61
CA CYS A 20 18.15 -2.55 10.20
C CYS A 20 19.69 -2.52 10.10
N GLY A 21 20.27 -1.46 9.56
CA GLY A 21 21.72 -1.25 9.47
C GLY A 21 22.38 -1.86 8.22
N HIS A 22 21.64 -2.58 7.38
CA HIS A 22 22.15 -3.11 6.11
C HIS A 22 22.17 -2.04 5.02
N ARG A 23 23.11 -2.16 4.07
CA ARG A 23 23.34 -1.18 3.01
C ARG A 23 23.07 -1.77 1.62
N PHE A 24 22.47 -0.98 0.74
CA PHE A 24 22.11 -1.39 -0.63
C PHE A 24 22.26 -0.25 -1.64
N CYS A 25 22.24 -0.59 -2.92
CA CYS A 25 22.17 0.37 -4.01
C CYS A 25 20.74 0.94 -4.18
N LYS A 26 20.60 2.22 -4.57
CA LYS A 26 19.28 2.87 -4.78
C LYS A 26 18.39 2.10 -5.76
N LYS A 27 18.93 1.72 -6.92
CA LYS A 27 18.19 0.98 -7.97
C LYS A 27 17.63 -0.34 -7.44
N CYS A 28 18.42 -1.06 -6.66
CA CYS A 28 18.10 -2.36 -6.13
C CYS A 28 16.91 -2.28 -5.17
N LEU A 29 16.93 -1.31 -4.25
CA LEU A 29 15.85 -1.11 -3.28
C LEU A 29 14.56 -0.65 -3.94
N ILE A 30 14.63 0.27 -4.91
CA ILE A 30 13.45 0.73 -5.65
C ILE A 30 12.82 -0.43 -6.40
N GLN A 31 13.61 -1.26 -7.07
CA GLN A 31 13.10 -2.43 -7.79
C GLN A 31 12.40 -3.43 -6.85
N VAL A 32 12.98 -3.66 -5.66
CA VAL A 32 12.34 -4.50 -4.64
C VAL A 32 11.02 -3.88 -4.19
N TRP A 33 10.98 -2.57 -3.97
CA TRP A 33 9.77 -1.86 -3.59
C TRP A 33 8.68 -1.91 -4.66
N GLU A 34 9.04 -1.72 -5.93
CA GLU A 34 8.12 -1.77 -7.08
C GLU A 34 7.56 -3.18 -7.29
N SER A 35 8.35 -4.21 -6.99
CA SER A 35 7.94 -5.61 -7.06
C SER A 35 7.01 -6.03 -5.92
N GLY A 36 7.00 -5.27 -4.82
CA GLY A 36 6.17 -5.51 -3.65
C GLY A 36 4.74 -4.99 -3.81
N ARG A 37 3.85 -5.42 -2.90
CA ARG A 37 2.55 -4.76 -2.72
C ARG A 37 2.78 -3.39 -2.10
N LEU A 38 1.96 -2.42 -2.48
CA LEU A 38 2.16 -1.04 -2.11
C LEU A 38 2.20 -0.80 -0.61
N PHE A 39 1.33 -1.46 0.12
CA PHE A 39 1.17 -1.21 1.56
C PHE A 39 2.24 -1.90 2.40
N ASN A 40 3.09 -2.72 1.79
CA ASN A 40 4.11 -3.44 2.52
C ASN A 40 5.42 -2.65 2.46
N ALA A 41 6.00 -2.44 3.64
CA ALA A 41 7.38 -1.98 3.74
C ALA A 41 8.30 -3.02 3.08
N ILE A 42 9.45 -2.56 2.57
CA ILE A 42 10.47 -3.45 2.05
C ILE A 42 10.96 -4.35 3.19
N THR A 43 10.96 -5.66 2.96
CA THR A 43 11.61 -6.61 3.85
C THR A 43 13.08 -6.71 3.48
N CYS A 44 13.98 -6.51 4.46
CA CYS A 44 15.41 -6.60 4.22
C CYS A 44 15.81 -8.01 3.73
N PRO A 45 16.50 -8.16 2.57
CA PRO A 45 16.94 -9.46 2.06
C PRO A 45 17.93 -10.18 2.98
N LEU A 46 18.66 -9.45 3.83
CA LEU A 46 19.72 -10.01 4.69
C LEU A 46 19.18 -10.50 6.04
N CYS A 47 18.38 -9.68 6.73
CA CYS A 47 17.89 -9.99 8.07
C CYS A 47 16.38 -10.18 8.19
N ARG A 48 15.64 -10.04 7.09
CA ARG A 48 14.18 -10.19 7.03
C ARG A 48 13.39 -9.21 7.91
N THR A 49 14.03 -8.16 8.40
CA THR A 49 13.38 -7.08 9.15
C THR A 49 12.70 -6.10 8.19
N GLU A 50 11.53 -5.58 8.58
CA GLU A 50 10.86 -4.51 7.84
C GLU A 50 11.63 -3.20 7.92
N ILE A 51 11.76 -2.53 6.77
CA ILE A 51 12.53 -1.29 6.65
C ILE A 51 11.56 -0.10 6.72
N SER A 52 11.61 0.68 7.79
CA SER A 52 10.76 1.87 7.96
C SER A 52 11.38 3.14 7.37
N THR A 53 12.72 3.19 7.30
CA THR A 53 13.48 4.38 6.89
C THR A 53 14.68 3.98 6.05
N LEU A 54 14.94 4.76 4.99
CA LEU A 54 16.10 4.71 4.11
C LEU A 54 16.91 5.99 4.26
N GLU A 55 18.12 5.89 4.78
CA GLU A 55 19.05 7.01 4.98
C GLU A 55 20.13 7.00 3.88
N PRO A 56 20.27 8.06 3.07
CA PRO A 56 21.38 8.18 2.13
C PRO A 56 22.71 8.43 2.85
N ASP A 57 23.80 7.88 2.32
CA ASP A 57 25.15 7.94 2.92
C ASP A 57 25.83 9.34 2.81
N GLU A 58 25.40 10.23 1.90
CA GLU A 58 25.97 11.58 1.75
C GLU A 58 24.90 12.70 1.80
N GLU A 59 25.22 13.79 2.51
CA GLU A 59 24.55 15.10 2.43
C GLU A 59 24.74 15.69 1.01
N LYS A 60 23.80 15.44 0.09
CA LYS A 60 23.71 16.20 -1.18
C LYS A 60 22.27 16.69 -1.44
N PRO A 61 22.13 17.77 -2.23
CA PRO A 61 21.20 18.87 -2.00
C PRO A 61 19.80 18.55 -2.53
N PRO A 62 18.86 19.52 -2.50
CA PRO A 62 17.49 19.27 -2.05
C PRO A 62 16.87 18.10 -2.78
N VAL A 63 16.36 17.16 -1.99
CA VAL A 63 15.52 16.04 -2.42
C VAL A 63 14.54 16.54 -3.46
N ASP A 64 14.69 16.07 -4.70
CA ASP A 64 13.70 16.26 -5.76
C ASP A 64 12.33 15.81 -5.19
N PRO A 65 11.26 16.63 -5.26
CA PRO A 65 9.94 16.22 -4.77
C PRO A 65 9.45 14.90 -5.39
N ASP A 66 10.01 14.49 -6.53
CA ASP A 66 9.73 13.20 -7.18
C ASP A 66 10.75 12.08 -6.82
N ASP A 67 11.62 12.24 -5.82
CA ASP A 67 12.57 11.19 -5.42
C ASP A 67 11.84 9.97 -4.82
N PRO A 68 11.94 8.77 -5.41
CA PRO A 68 11.33 7.56 -4.87
C PRO A 68 11.75 7.23 -3.43
N ILE A 69 12.94 7.64 -2.98
CA ILE A 69 13.39 7.44 -1.59
C ILE A 69 12.59 8.33 -0.64
N ALA A 70 12.35 9.58 -1.03
CA ALA A 70 11.58 10.53 -0.24
C ALA A 70 10.13 10.07 -0.08
N LEU A 71 9.55 9.59 -1.18
CA LEU A 71 8.21 8.98 -1.18
C LEU A 71 8.15 7.75 -0.27
N TYR A 72 9.17 6.89 -0.30
CA TYR A 72 9.26 5.72 0.57
C TYR A 72 9.30 6.10 2.05
N ASN A 73 10.21 7.01 2.42
CA ASN A 73 10.37 7.48 3.79
C ASN A 73 9.12 8.21 4.28
N TRP A 74 8.51 9.05 3.45
CA TRP A 74 7.24 9.69 3.80
C TRP A 74 6.15 8.66 4.11
N LYS A 75 6.06 7.58 3.31
CA LYS A 75 5.01 6.57 3.47
C LYS A 75 5.15 5.72 4.74
N PHE A 76 6.38 5.32 5.08
CA PHE A 76 6.62 4.34 6.15
C PHE A 76 7.29 4.91 7.40
N SER A 77 7.71 6.18 7.38
CA SER A 77 8.19 6.85 8.58
C SER A 77 7.04 7.22 9.52
N THR A 78 7.34 7.24 10.81
CA THR A 78 6.39 7.49 11.89
C THR A 78 5.83 8.92 11.93
N ASN A 79 6.31 9.83 11.06
CA ASN A 79 6.02 11.27 11.10
C ASN A 79 5.18 11.80 9.94
N ALA A 80 4.47 10.93 9.19
CA ALA A 80 3.65 11.36 8.06
C ALA A 80 2.51 12.31 8.50
N SER A 81 2.58 13.58 8.06
CA SER A 81 1.52 14.57 8.30
C SER A 81 0.41 14.46 7.25
N TRP A 82 -0.81 14.84 7.62
CA TRP A 82 -1.96 14.87 6.70
C TRP A 82 -1.74 15.76 5.48
N LYS A 83 -0.96 16.84 5.61
CA LYS A 83 -0.62 17.73 4.49
C LYS A 83 0.20 17.03 3.42
N ASP A 84 1.13 16.19 3.85
CA ASP A 84 1.99 15.42 2.95
C ASP A 84 1.19 14.30 2.27
N CYS A 85 0.17 13.76 2.93
CA CYS A 85 -0.80 12.84 2.34
C CYS A 85 -1.62 13.47 1.22
N VAL A 86 -2.11 14.70 1.41
CA VAL A 86 -2.83 15.42 0.36
C VAL A 86 -1.91 15.71 -0.83
N HIS A 87 -0.65 16.08 -0.58
CA HIS A 87 0.32 16.34 -1.64
C HIS A 87 0.63 15.09 -2.49
N ASN A 88 0.81 13.94 -1.83
CA ASN A 88 1.13 12.68 -2.49
C ASN A 88 -0.10 11.84 -2.90
N LEU A 89 -1.32 12.36 -2.67
CA LEU A 89 -2.58 11.71 -3.00
C LEU A 89 -2.67 11.18 -4.44
N PRO A 90 -2.31 11.93 -5.50
CA PRO A 90 -2.42 11.40 -6.86
C PRO A 90 -1.51 10.19 -7.11
N ILE A 91 -0.35 10.14 -6.47
CA ILE A 91 0.57 9.00 -6.57
C ILE A 91 -0.01 7.83 -5.79
N LEU A 92 -0.43 8.03 -4.54
CA LEU A 92 -1.09 7.00 -3.74
C LEU A 92 -2.31 6.41 -4.44
N LEU A 93 -3.12 7.25 -5.10
CA LEU A 93 -4.30 6.81 -5.82
C LEU A 93 -3.94 5.93 -7.02
N ARG A 94 -3.00 6.38 -7.86
CA ARG A 94 -2.52 5.57 -9.01
C ARG A 94 -2.01 4.21 -8.57
N LEU A 95 -1.27 4.22 -7.48
CA LEU A 95 -0.72 3.04 -6.87
C LEU A 95 -1.86 2.14 -6.34
N ALA A 96 -2.77 2.65 -5.50
CA ALA A 96 -3.90 1.88 -5.00
C ALA A 96 -4.75 1.27 -6.13
N LEU A 97 -4.95 2.01 -7.22
CA LEU A 97 -5.63 1.52 -8.42
C LEU A 97 -4.88 0.37 -9.11
N ARG A 98 -3.54 0.42 -9.17
CA ARG A 98 -2.70 -0.66 -9.71
C ARG A 98 -2.86 -1.95 -8.89
N ASP A 99 -2.73 -1.87 -7.58
CA ASP A 99 -2.84 -3.05 -6.71
C ASP A 99 -4.27 -3.59 -6.70
N PHE A 100 -5.27 -2.71 -6.73
CA PHE A 100 -6.66 -3.08 -6.92
C PHE A 100 -6.89 -3.81 -8.24
N TRP A 101 -6.32 -3.29 -9.34
CA TRP A 101 -6.37 -3.93 -10.65
C TRP A 101 -5.73 -5.33 -10.63
N HIS A 102 -4.59 -5.50 -9.96
CA HIS A 102 -3.97 -6.82 -9.79
C HIS A 102 -4.83 -7.78 -8.97
N LEU A 103 -5.46 -7.31 -7.89
CA LEU A 103 -6.41 -8.12 -7.11
C LEU A 103 -7.65 -8.49 -7.94
N CYS A 104 -8.15 -7.58 -8.78
CA CYS A 104 -9.25 -7.86 -9.70
C CYS A 104 -8.89 -8.92 -10.73
N ILE A 105 -7.68 -8.86 -11.31
CA ILE A 105 -7.20 -9.85 -12.28
C ILE A 105 -6.97 -11.22 -11.62
N LEU A 106 -6.34 -11.25 -10.44
CA LEU A 106 -6.11 -12.49 -9.70
C LEU A 106 -7.45 -13.09 -9.23
N GLY A 107 -8.39 -12.26 -8.79
CA GLY A 107 -9.74 -12.65 -8.40
C GLY A 107 -10.59 -13.11 -9.59
N ALA A 108 -10.41 -12.54 -10.79
CA ALA A 108 -11.07 -13.01 -12.01
C ALA A 108 -10.59 -14.40 -12.47
N ARG A 109 -9.48 -14.90 -11.91
CA ARG A 109 -8.97 -16.26 -12.16
C ARG A 109 -9.62 -17.32 -11.26
N ASP A 110 -10.18 -16.92 -10.12
CA ASP A 110 -10.93 -17.78 -9.21
C ASP A 110 -12.44 -17.50 -9.31
N GLN A 111 -13.24 -18.53 -9.59
CA GLN A 111 -14.65 -18.37 -9.92
C GLN A 111 -15.48 -17.79 -8.75
N ASN A 112 -15.05 -18.04 -7.51
CA ASN A 112 -15.71 -17.49 -6.32
C ASN A 112 -15.33 -16.02 -6.09
N THR A 113 -14.03 -15.67 -6.16
CA THR A 113 -13.57 -14.28 -5.94
C THR A 113 -14.06 -13.31 -7.02
N GLY A 114 -14.19 -13.78 -8.28
CA GLY A 114 -14.75 -12.97 -9.35
C GLY A 114 -16.22 -12.56 -9.11
N THR A 115 -17.02 -13.45 -8.50
CA THR A 115 -18.42 -13.16 -8.17
C THR A 115 -18.57 -12.16 -7.02
N GLU A 116 -17.72 -12.24 -5.99
CA GLU A 116 -17.71 -11.29 -4.88
C GLU A 116 -17.33 -9.88 -5.33
N LEU A 117 -16.33 -9.77 -6.20
CA LEU A 117 -15.88 -8.49 -6.74
C LEU A 117 -16.96 -7.86 -7.66
N LEU A 118 -17.60 -8.66 -8.51
CA LEU A 118 -18.72 -8.20 -9.34
C LEU A 118 -19.89 -7.71 -8.47
N ALA A 119 -20.22 -8.44 -7.40
CA ALA A 119 -21.27 -8.04 -6.46
C ALA A 119 -20.92 -6.73 -5.75
N PHE A 120 -19.66 -6.54 -5.34
CA PHE A 120 -19.19 -5.30 -4.72
C PHE A 120 -19.32 -4.09 -5.66
N PHE A 121 -18.88 -4.21 -6.92
CA PHE A 121 -19.01 -3.12 -7.89
C PHE A 121 -20.47 -2.84 -8.25
N ALA A 122 -21.31 -3.86 -8.40
CA ALA A 122 -22.74 -3.69 -8.64
C ALA A 122 -23.42 -2.96 -7.47
N PHE A 123 -23.03 -3.31 -6.23
CA PHE A 123 -23.50 -2.63 -5.03
C PHE A 123 -23.07 -1.15 -5.00
N LEU A 124 -21.79 -0.87 -5.24
CA LEU A 124 -21.28 0.51 -5.31
C LEU A 124 -21.96 1.32 -6.41
N PHE A 125 -22.22 0.71 -7.57
CA PHE A 125 -22.90 1.37 -8.69
C PHE A 125 -24.34 1.75 -8.33
N VAL A 126 -25.12 0.83 -7.75
CA VAL A 126 -26.48 1.11 -7.26
C VAL A 126 -26.44 2.21 -6.20
N HIS A 127 -25.45 2.16 -5.31
CA HIS A 127 -25.29 3.15 -4.25
C HIS A 127 -24.97 4.55 -4.80
N ILE A 128 -24.09 4.65 -5.79
CA ILE A 128 -23.76 5.91 -6.47
C ILE A 128 -24.98 6.47 -7.21
N LEU A 129 -25.77 5.62 -7.89
CA LEU A 129 -27.01 6.03 -8.55
C LEU A 129 -28.05 6.55 -7.54
N LEU A 130 -28.19 5.89 -6.39
CA LEU A 130 -29.08 6.35 -5.32
C LEU A 130 -28.59 7.66 -4.69
N TYR A 131 -27.28 7.86 -4.56
CA TYR A 131 -26.68 9.11 -4.07
C TYR A 131 -26.86 10.27 -5.06
N LEU A 132 -26.72 10.02 -6.36
CA LEU A 132 -26.96 11.01 -7.42
C LEU A 132 -28.46 11.32 -7.59
N SER A 133 -29.35 10.42 -7.16
CA SER A 133 -30.77 10.70 -7.04
C SER A 133 -31.04 11.59 -5.82
N SER A 134 -32.14 12.35 -5.82
CA SER A 134 -32.54 13.27 -4.72
C SER A 134 -32.75 12.59 -3.34
N PHE A 135 -32.46 11.29 -3.21
CA PHE A 135 -32.66 10.45 -2.04
C PHE A 135 -31.35 10.17 -1.28
N SER A 136 -30.50 11.18 -1.11
CA SER A 136 -29.22 11.12 -0.38
C SER A 136 -29.32 10.47 1.02
N PHE A 137 -30.43 10.69 1.75
CA PHE A 137 -30.66 10.08 3.08
C PHE A 137 -30.92 8.57 3.01
N ILE A 138 -31.67 8.10 2.00
CA ILE A 138 -31.94 6.67 1.83
C ILE A 138 -30.66 5.94 1.44
N ALA A 139 -29.84 6.54 0.56
CA ALA A 139 -28.52 6.01 0.25
C ALA A 139 -27.68 5.86 1.53
N PHE A 140 -27.55 6.92 2.33
CA PHE A 140 -26.78 6.89 3.58
C PHE A 140 -27.23 5.79 4.57
N ILE A 141 -28.53 5.61 4.77
CA ILE A 141 -29.08 4.55 5.61
C ILE A 141 -28.72 3.17 5.05
N MET A 142 -28.82 2.97 3.73
CA MET A 142 -28.47 1.71 3.09
C MET A 142 -26.97 1.39 3.20
N THR A 143 -26.07 2.39 3.17
CA THR A 143 -24.63 2.20 3.42
C THR A 143 -24.38 1.68 4.84
N ILE A 144 -25.02 2.30 5.83
CA ILE A 144 -24.87 1.90 7.23
C ILE A 144 -25.37 0.47 7.40
N LEU A 145 -26.54 0.14 6.86
CA LEU A 145 -27.07 -1.22 6.99
C LEU A 145 -26.14 -2.26 6.34
N VAL A 146 -25.61 -1.99 5.15
CA VAL A 146 -24.80 -2.98 4.41
C VAL A 146 -23.39 -3.13 4.99
N VAL A 147 -22.82 -2.10 5.63
CA VAL A 147 -21.51 -2.23 6.29
C VAL A 147 -21.66 -2.81 7.70
N PHE A 148 -22.61 -2.33 8.48
CA PHE A 148 -22.70 -2.67 9.90
C PHE A 148 -23.41 -4.01 10.15
N ILE A 149 -24.33 -4.45 9.29
CA ILE A 149 -24.99 -5.75 9.46
C ILE A 149 -23.99 -6.92 9.30
N PRO A 150 -23.16 -6.99 8.23
CA PRO A 150 -22.16 -8.05 8.11
C PRO A 150 -21.10 -7.98 9.22
N LEU A 151 -20.70 -6.78 9.64
CA LEU A 151 -19.76 -6.59 10.75
C LEU A 151 -20.33 -7.12 12.06
N PHE A 152 -21.61 -6.86 12.33
CA PHE A 152 -22.32 -7.38 13.49
C PHE A 152 -22.39 -8.91 13.46
N PHE A 153 -22.76 -9.50 12.32
CA PHE A 153 -22.79 -10.97 12.17
C PHE A 153 -21.40 -11.59 12.28
N HIS A 154 -20.36 -10.95 11.75
CA HIS A 154 -18.99 -11.42 11.89
C HIS A 154 -18.52 -11.37 13.36
N ILE A 155 -18.83 -10.29 14.09
CA ILE A 155 -18.51 -10.19 15.52
C ILE A 155 -19.24 -11.28 16.30
N LEU A 156 -20.54 -11.50 16.04
CA LEU A 156 -21.30 -12.57 16.70
C LEU A 156 -20.72 -13.95 16.38
N PHE A 157 -20.36 -14.21 15.12
CA PHE A 157 -19.79 -15.49 14.73
C PHE A 157 -18.43 -15.72 15.39
N VAL A 158 -17.59 -14.70 15.46
CA VAL A 158 -16.30 -14.75 16.19
C VAL A 158 -16.52 -14.95 17.69
N GLN A 159 -17.58 -14.38 18.29
CA GLN A 159 -17.87 -14.61 19.70
C GLN A 159 -18.37 -16.04 19.96
N ILE A 160 -19.19 -16.60 19.07
CA ILE A 160 -19.70 -17.98 19.19
C ILE A 160 -18.58 -19.02 19.04
N ASP A 161 -17.56 -18.76 18.23
CA ASP A 161 -16.43 -19.70 18.01
C ASP A 161 -15.39 -19.65 19.14
N ASN A 162 -15.46 -18.65 20.03
CA ASN A 162 -14.55 -18.48 21.18
C ASN A 162 -15.13 -18.98 22.52
N ASP A 163 -16.38 -19.46 22.55
CA ASP A 163 -17.04 -20.09 23.71
C ASP A 163 -17.14 -21.63 23.53
#